data_AF-A0AAE0IKQ3-F1
#
_entry.id   AF-A0AAE0IKQ3-F1
#
_cell.length_a   1.000
_cell.length_b   1.000
_cell.length_c   1.000
_cell.angle_alpha   90.00
_cell.angle_beta   90.00
_cell.angle_gamma   90.00
#
_symmetry.space_group_name_H-M   'P 1'
#
loop_
_entity.id
_entity.type
_entity.pdbx_description
1 polymer ?
#
loop_
_entity_poly.entity_id
_entity_poly.type
_entity_poly.pdbx_seq_one_letter_code
_entity_poly.pdbx_strand_id
1 'polypeptide(L)'
;MRRQIKNFSSISYVHKTRTNFSPHLSTPHPNKAIKIPLTPLKELTMEMNYPPLFESDELENANPPPNPLWLAAATGITDPESLPPITIIDLTSSDSLETQLSTADKHAKNLHLTGDAPTAEQWSALGAHFASVQNLHVQTGYREHWNDVNFPLNWPLELLVISDACGEVVWTPAVAEGRVPHVVFYLTSGLRFDDGWDAEDKEGDEWLVNKKSGKPFWRSSSGGVQSATKKLEIIENDAIETLVRLAVAHPHVVMGLESLTLRTLDGCDMMALPDDILTKMLPHLTNLKSLKLSVAHYILFPSRRDGEAVDEEEIIDLEAEEARWHEAEAPLSIHQALPPNLEELEFQGPVSLTPFLGEWVSAFKRADFLPKLRKVAFVLDHPGGEGGGFVLGDEEEDDDDGDVVPEKDLAAAKAAVKKLLDVLAARGVEVRDEISDPWFDEQWEELEEDEEEEEEEEEENGSDVEMSG
;
A
#
# COMPACT_ATOMS: atom_id res chain seq x y z
N MET A 1 12.03 18.40 -69.36
CA MET A 1 11.80 17.31 -70.36
C MET A 1 12.24 16.00 -69.71
N ARG A 2 11.36 15.31 -68.99
CA ARG A 2 10.46 14.22 -69.45
C ARG A 2 11.20 13.00 -70.03
N ARG A 3 11.24 11.91 -69.24
CA ARG A 3 10.91 10.51 -69.59
C ARG A 3 11.03 9.65 -68.32
N GLN A 4 10.23 8.63 -68.04
CA GLN A 4 8.82 8.33 -68.30
C GLN A 4 8.47 7.15 -67.38
N ILE A 5 7.21 7.11 -66.96
CA ILE A 5 6.55 6.19 -66.03
C ILE A 5 6.22 4.83 -66.68
N LYS A 6 6.27 3.74 -65.90
CA LYS A 6 5.37 2.56 -65.94
C LYS A 6 5.30 1.97 -64.52
N ASN A 7 4.18 2.15 -63.82
CA ASN A 7 3.05 1.22 -63.68
C ASN A 7 3.32 0.05 -62.73
N PHE A 8 2.72 0.08 -61.53
CA PHE A 8 1.89 -1.03 -61.03
C PHE A 8 0.79 -0.48 -60.12
N SER A 9 -0.37 -1.12 -60.22
CA SER A 9 -1.71 -0.62 -59.94
C SER A 9 -2.23 -0.98 -58.54
N SER A 10 -3.04 -0.05 -58.04
CA SER A 10 -4.00 -0.10 -56.94
C SER A 10 -4.64 -1.47 -56.63
N ILE A 11 -4.67 -1.82 -55.34
CA ILE A 11 -5.66 -2.72 -54.74
C ILE A 11 -6.69 -1.86 -54.02
N SER A 12 -7.92 -1.88 -54.54
CA SER A 12 -9.10 -1.26 -53.96
C SER A 12 -9.85 -2.25 -53.06
N TYR A 13 -10.08 -1.88 -51.81
CA TYR A 13 -10.97 -2.60 -50.89
C TYR A 13 -12.43 -2.36 -51.28
N VAL A 14 -13.15 -3.46 -51.58
CA VAL A 14 -14.57 -3.45 -51.94
C VAL A 14 -15.42 -3.60 -50.67
N HIS A 15 -16.21 -2.58 -50.38
CA HIS A 15 -17.36 -2.64 -49.49
C HIS A 15 -18.40 -3.65 -50.00
N LYS A 16 -18.77 -4.63 -49.17
CA LYS A 16 -19.96 -5.47 -49.39
C LYS A 16 -21.01 -5.16 -48.33
N THR A 17 -21.96 -4.30 -48.71
CA THR A 17 -23.29 -4.23 -48.11
C THR A 17 -24.11 -5.45 -48.53
N ARG A 18 -24.79 -6.10 -47.58
CA ARG A 18 -25.98 -6.91 -47.91
C ARG A 18 -26.99 -6.88 -46.76
N THR A 19 -28.09 -6.20 -47.02
CA THR A 19 -29.37 -6.33 -46.33
C THR A 19 -30.06 -7.64 -46.73
N ASN A 20 -30.72 -8.31 -45.79
CA ASN A 20 -32.17 -8.59 -45.85
C ASN A 20 -32.62 -9.44 -44.65
N PHE A 21 -33.54 -8.87 -43.88
CA PHE A 21 -34.38 -9.52 -42.87
C PHE A 21 -35.58 -10.21 -43.55
N SER A 22 -35.94 -11.41 -43.10
CA SER A 22 -37.32 -11.75 -42.70
C SER A 22 -37.38 -13.11 -41.97
N PRO A 23 -38.36 -13.33 -41.06
CA PRO A 23 -38.26 -14.32 -39.99
C PRO A 23 -39.10 -15.59 -40.28
N HIS A 24 -38.62 -16.75 -39.84
CA HIS A 24 -39.47 -17.90 -39.59
C HIS A 24 -39.02 -18.67 -38.35
N LEU A 25 -39.99 -18.87 -37.45
CA LEU A 25 -39.96 -19.69 -36.25
C LEU A 25 -39.61 -21.16 -36.58
N SER A 26 -38.73 -21.77 -35.78
CA SER A 26 -38.75 -23.21 -35.52
C SER A 26 -38.21 -23.52 -34.12
N THR A 27 -38.85 -24.52 -33.51
CA THR A 27 -38.86 -24.96 -32.11
C THR A 27 -37.57 -25.62 -31.61
N PRO A 28 -37.35 -25.75 -30.28
CA PRO A 28 -36.12 -26.29 -29.71
C PRO A 28 -36.09 -27.83 -29.65
N HIS A 29 -34.92 -28.42 -29.91
CA HIS A 29 -34.61 -29.82 -29.59
C HIS A 29 -33.66 -29.91 -28.37
N PRO A 30 -33.75 -30.99 -27.57
CA PRO A 30 -33.17 -31.06 -26.24
C PRO A 30 -31.69 -31.50 -26.21
N ASN A 31 -30.99 -31.03 -25.18
CA ASN A 31 -29.60 -31.29 -24.82
C ASN A 31 -29.23 -32.79 -24.75
N LYS A 32 -28.14 -33.17 -25.41
CA LYS A 32 -27.37 -34.39 -25.11
C LYS A 32 -26.15 -34.00 -24.28
N ALA A 33 -26.17 -34.35 -23.00
CA ALA A 33 -25.02 -34.25 -22.11
C ALA A 33 -23.98 -35.32 -22.49
N ILE A 34 -22.74 -34.88 -22.79
CA ILE A 34 -21.58 -35.74 -22.94
C ILE A 34 -20.95 -35.90 -21.56
N LYS A 35 -20.94 -37.12 -21.01
CA LYS A 35 -20.19 -37.46 -19.79
C LYS A 35 -18.76 -37.81 -20.19
N ILE A 36 -17.80 -37.06 -19.66
CA ILE A 36 -16.37 -37.40 -19.70
C ILE A 36 -16.02 -37.99 -18.32
N PRO A 37 -15.31 -39.13 -18.22
CA PRO A 37 -14.87 -39.66 -16.95
C PRO A 37 -13.64 -38.88 -16.44
N LEU A 38 -13.70 -38.42 -15.19
CA LEU A 38 -12.54 -37.88 -14.48
C LEU A 38 -11.78 -39.04 -13.82
N THR A 39 -10.48 -39.13 -14.11
CA THR A 39 -9.52 -39.99 -13.39
C THR A 39 -8.97 -39.17 -12.21
N PRO A 40 -8.77 -39.73 -11.00
CA PRO A 40 -8.22 -38.96 -9.89
C PRO A 40 -6.72 -38.70 -10.13
N LEU A 41 -6.30 -37.43 -10.17
CA LEU A 41 -4.90 -37.08 -10.01
C LEU A 41 -4.53 -37.26 -8.53
N LYS A 42 -3.44 -37.98 -8.29
CA LYS A 42 -2.79 -38.08 -7.00
C LYS A 42 -2.17 -36.74 -6.63
N GLU A 43 -2.28 -36.41 -5.35
CA GLU A 43 -1.63 -35.31 -4.63
C GLU A 43 -0.17 -35.15 -5.09
N LEU A 44 0.11 -33.98 -5.63
CA LEU A 44 1.43 -33.40 -5.83
C LEU A 44 1.35 -32.06 -5.11
N THR A 45 1.55 -32.09 -3.79
CA THR A 45 1.82 -30.90 -2.99
C THR A 45 3.23 -30.44 -3.37
N MET A 46 3.34 -29.40 -4.20
CA MET A 46 4.56 -28.58 -4.22
C MET A 46 4.42 -27.62 -3.05
N GLU A 47 5.10 -27.91 -1.94
CA GLU A 47 5.34 -26.93 -0.90
C GLU A 47 6.10 -25.77 -1.55
N MET A 48 5.52 -24.57 -1.53
CA MET A 48 6.27 -23.35 -1.78
C MET A 48 7.26 -23.21 -0.63
N ASN A 49 8.51 -23.61 -0.87
CA ASN A 49 9.63 -23.07 -0.11
C ASN A 49 9.78 -21.61 -0.54
N TYR A 50 9.02 -20.70 0.07
CA TYR A 50 9.65 -19.44 0.41
C TYR A 50 10.88 -19.85 1.26
N PRO A 51 12.11 -19.46 0.92
CA PRO A 51 13.15 -19.51 1.92
C PRO A 51 12.58 -18.80 3.16
N PRO A 52 12.74 -19.33 4.39
CA PRO A 52 12.33 -18.58 5.58
C PRO A 52 12.95 -17.20 5.43
N LEU A 53 12.09 -16.19 5.23
CA LEU A 53 12.50 -14.81 5.19
C LEU A 53 12.92 -14.55 6.64
N PHE A 54 14.23 -14.62 6.85
CA PHE A 54 14.95 -14.18 8.04
C PHE A 54 14.78 -15.05 9.30
N GLU A 55 15.89 -15.64 9.78
CA GLU A 55 16.13 -15.74 11.22
C GLU A 55 16.76 -14.38 11.61
N SER A 56 15.94 -13.33 11.74
CA SER A 56 16.41 -11.99 12.10
C SER A 56 16.39 -11.80 13.61
N ASP A 57 17.41 -12.32 14.29
CA ASP A 57 17.65 -11.96 15.70
C ASP A 57 18.09 -10.47 15.84
N GLU A 58 18.44 -9.79 14.72
CA GLU A 58 18.94 -8.41 14.72
C GLU A 58 17.92 -7.34 14.27
N LEU A 59 16.80 -7.72 13.64
CA LEU A 59 15.69 -6.79 13.29
C LEU A 59 14.55 -6.78 14.32
N GLU A 60 14.62 -7.61 15.37
CA GLU A 60 13.63 -7.62 16.47
C GLU A 60 13.60 -6.30 17.27
N ASN A 61 14.56 -5.38 17.05
CA ASN A 61 14.70 -4.14 17.80
C ASN A 61 14.14 -2.89 17.13
N ALA A 62 13.75 -2.93 15.84
CA ALA A 62 12.97 -1.85 15.25
C ALA A 62 11.50 -1.96 15.69
N ASN A 63 11.27 -1.89 17.01
CA ASN A 63 9.93 -1.81 17.54
C ASN A 63 9.34 -0.46 17.12
N PRO A 64 8.14 -0.42 16.51
CA PRO A 64 7.39 0.81 16.45
C PRO A 64 7.41 1.44 17.84
N PRO A 65 7.78 2.72 17.93
CA PRO A 65 8.05 3.39 19.19
C PRO A 65 6.98 3.05 20.23
N PRO A 66 7.38 2.58 21.42
CA PRO A 66 6.44 2.50 22.51
C PRO A 66 5.93 3.92 22.76
N ASN A 67 4.69 4.09 23.22
CA ASN A 67 4.11 5.39 23.59
C ASN A 67 3.49 6.20 22.41
N PRO A 68 2.60 7.18 22.68
CA PRO A 68 1.24 7.27 22.15
C PRO A 68 1.13 7.90 20.74
N LEU A 69 2.23 7.98 20.01
CA LEU A 69 2.37 8.78 18.79
C LEU A 69 1.59 8.20 17.60
N TRP A 70 1.36 6.89 17.52
CA TRP A 70 0.44 6.32 16.51
C TRP A 70 -0.95 6.94 16.58
N LEU A 71 -1.43 7.22 17.81
CA LEU A 71 -2.74 7.81 18.02
C LEU A 71 -2.72 9.27 17.59
N ALA A 72 -1.64 9.99 17.89
CA ALA A 72 -1.39 11.34 17.40
C ALA A 72 -1.44 11.39 15.87
N ALA A 73 -0.70 10.47 15.23
CA ALA A 73 -0.58 10.34 13.78
C ALA A 73 -1.92 10.07 13.10
N ALA A 74 -2.64 9.05 13.58
CA ALA A 74 -3.92 8.69 13.01
C ALA A 74 -5.00 9.75 13.25
N THR A 75 -5.03 10.36 14.44
CA THR A 75 -6.10 11.33 14.81
C THR A 75 -5.79 12.77 14.43
N GLY A 76 -4.56 13.08 14.04
CA GLY A 76 -4.09 14.44 13.75
C GLY A 76 -3.96 15.31 15.00
N ILE A 77 -3.77 14.70 16.18
CA ILE A 77 -3.49 15.43 17.41
C ILE A 77 -2.00 15.80 17.39
N THR A 78 -1.70 17.10 17.31
CA THR A 78 -0.31 17.60 17.19
C THR A 78 0.36 17.86 18.54
N ASP A 79 -0.39 17.82 19.64
CA ASP A 79 0.10 18.04 21.00
C ASP A 79 0.06 16.71 21.77
N PRO A 80 1.21 16.02 21.94
CA PRO A 80 1.26 14.74 22.63
C PRO A 80 0.73 14.80 24.07
N GLU A 81 0.87 15.93 24.77
CA GLU A 81 0.34 16.09 26.13
C GLU A 81 -1.20 16.10 26.17
N SER A 82 -1.83 16.36 25.03
CA SER A 82 -3.29 16.31 24.89
C SER A 82 -3.82 14.92 24.55
N LEU A 83 -2.94 13.94 24.33
CA LEU A 83 -3.36 12.58 23.99
C LEU A 83 -4.08 11.94 25.16
N PRO A 84 -5.23 11.28 24.90
CA PRO A 84 -5.93 10.55 25.94
C PRO A 84 -5.08 9.36 26.41
N PRO A 85 -5.24 8.92 27.67
CA PRO A 85 -4.47 7.79 28.20
C PRO A 85 -4.67 6.54 27.34
N ILE A 86 -3.57 5.83 27.08
CA ILE A 86 -3.55 4.56 26.37
C ILE A 86 -3.35 3.43 27.37
N THR A 87 -4.20 2.41 27.27
CA THR A 87 -3.99 1.15 27.99
C THR A 87 -3.18 0.23 27.09
N ILE A 88 -2.04 -0.23 27.58
CA ILE A 88 -1.15 -1.16 26.86
C ILE A 88 -1.35 -2.55 27.46
N ILE A 89 -1.49 -3.54 26.58
CA ILE A 89 -1.49 -4.96 26.94
C ILE A 89 -0.42 -5.62 26.09
N ASP A 90 0.59 -6.18 26.74
CA ASP A 90 1.69 -6.90 26.11
C ASP A 90 1.37 -8.40 26.14
N LEU A 91 1.22 -9.00 24.97
CA LEU A 91 0.79 -10.39 24.81
C LEU A 91 1.94 -11.40 24.91
N THR A 92 3.19 -10.95 24.94
CA THR A 92 4.38 -11.78 25.17
C THR A 92 4.96 -11.60 26.57
N SER A 93 4.47 -10.61 27.33
CA SER A 93 4.84 -10.38 28.72
C SER A 93 4.82 -11.66 29.57
N SER A 94 5.78 -11.75 30.50
CA SER A 94 5.80 -12.81 31.50
C SER A 94 4.58 -12.80 32.43
N ASP A 95 3.89 -11.66 32.55
CA ASP A 95 2.63 -11.55 33.26
C ASP A 95 1.48 -12.10 32.42
N SER A 96 0.73 -13.05 32.99
CA SER A 96 -0.48 -13.58 32.34
C SER A 96 -1.47 -12.47 31.98
N LEU A 97 -2.17 -12.60 30.85
CA LEU A 97 -3.20 -11.66 30.40
C LEU A 97 -4.21 -11.34 31.52
N GLU A 98 -4.61 -12.32 32.33
CA GLU A 98 -5.52 -12.11 33.46
C GLU A 98 -4.98 -11.11 34.51
N THR A 99 -3.67 -11.14 34.77
CA THR A 99 -3.00 -10.21 35.68
C THR A 99 -3.03 -8.80 35.10
N GLN A 100 -2.66 -8.64 33.83
CA GLN A 100 -2.69 -7.35 33.14
C GLN A 100 -4.12 -6.77 33.14
N LEU A 101 -5.11 -7.57 32.73
CA LEU A 101 -6.53 -7.17 32.72
C LEU A 101 -7.06 -6.82 34.12
N SER A 102 -6.58 -7.47 35.18
CA SER A 102 -7.02 -7.14 36.55
C SER A 102 -6.64 -5.72 36.99
N THR A 103 -5.63 -5.14 36.37
CA THR A 103 -5.13 -3.78 36.66
C THR A 103 -5.59 -2.76 35.62
N ALA A 104 -5.86 -3.19 34.38
CA ALA A 104 -6.31 -2.34 33.29
C ALA A 104 -7.70 -1.74 33.50
N ASP A 105 -7.88 -0.47 33.12
CA ASP A 105 -9.20 0.18 33.16
C ASP A 105 -10.14 -0.44 32.13
N LYS A 106 -11.19 -1.13 32.59
CA LYS A 106 -12.27 -1.70 31.76
C LYS A 106 -12.99 -0.67 30.86
N HIS A 107 -12.85 0.62 31.16
CA HIS A 107 -13.42 1.72 30.39
C HIS A 107 -12.40 2.42 29.48
N ALA A 108 -11.21 1.83 29.29
CA ALA A 108 -10.23 2.29 28.33
C ALA A 108 -10.85 2.50 26.95
N LYS A 109 -10.56 3.66 26.37
CA LYS A 109 -10.98 4.04 25.02
C LYS A 109 -9.90 3.79 23.99
N ASN A 110 -8.64 3.88 24.39
CA ASN A 110 -7.48 3.67 23.55
C ASN A 110 -6.75 2.44 24.09
N LEU A 111 -6.67 1.41 23.27
CA LEU A 111 -6.05 0.15 23.59
C LEU A 111 -4.94 -0.12 22.59
N HIS A 112 -3.75 -0.39 23.09
CA HIS A 112 -2.61 -0.85 22.31
C HIS A 112 -2.31 -2.29 22.73
N LEU A 113 -2.38 -3.21 21.77
CA LEU A 113 -1.96 -4.61 21.93
C LEU A 113 -0.60 -4.76 21.26
N THR A 114 0.40 -5.22 22.00
CA THR A 114 1.78 -5.38 21.51
C THR A 114 2.33 -6.77 21.82
N GLY A 115 3.54 -7.05 21.33
CA GLY A 115 4.28 -8.29 21.51
C GLY A 115 3.88 -9.42 20.55
N ASP A 116 2.58 -9.61 20.27
CA ASP A 116 2.09 -10.69 19.41
C ASP A 116 0.67 -10.44 18.90
N ALA A 117 0.26 -11.19 17.87
CA ALA A 117 -1.13 -11.27 17.46
C ALA A 117 -1.99 -11.95 18.55
N PRO A 118 -3.15 -11.39 18.95
CA PRO A 118 -3.97 -12.02 19.98
C PRO A 118 -4.58 -13.33 19.50
N THR A 119 -4.57 -14.36 20.33
CA THR A 119 -5.26 -15.62 20.06
C THR A 119 -6.78 -15.48 20.16
N ALA A 120 -7.52 -16.47 19.66
CA ALA A 120 -8.97 -16.53 19.77
C ALA A 120 -9.49 -16.43 21.23
N GLU A 121 -8.79 -17.05 22.18
CA GLU A 121 -9.09 -16.98 23.61
C GLU A 121 -8.77 -15.60 24.19
N GLN A 122 -7.62 -15.03 23.81
CA GLN A 122 -7.21 -13.68 24.26
C GLN A 122 -8.18 -12.62 23.74
N TRP A 123 -8.60 -12.67 22.47
CA TRP A 123 -9.64 -11.79 21.94
C TRP A 123 -10.94 -11.88 22.73
N SER A 124 -11.34 -13.09 23.11
CA SER A 124 -12.55 -13.30 23.92
C SER A 124 -12.41 -12.67 25.31
N ALA A 125 -11.25 -12.82 25.95
CA ALA A 125 -10.96 -12.21 27.25
C ALA A 125 -10.93 -10.67 27.16
N LEU A 126 -10.25 -10.12 26.16
CA LEU A 126 -10.18 -8.69 25.87
C LEU A 126 -11.59 -8.11 25.64
N GLY A 127 -12.40 -8.74 24.78
CA GLY A 127 -13.76 -8.31 24.48
C GLY A 127 -14.73 -8.42 25.66
N ALA A 128 -14.48 -9.34 26.60
CA ALA A 128 -15.24 -9.46 27.84
C ALA A 128 -14.86 -8.41 28.88
N HIS A 129 -13.58 -8.00 28.92
CA HIS A 129 -13.07 -7.01 29.86
C HIS A 129 -13.37 -5.58 29.43
N PHE A 130 -13.02 -5.23 28.19
CA PHE A 130 -13.21 -3.89 27.64
C PHE A 130 -14.55 -3.77 26.92
N ALA A 131 -15.29 -2.70 27.19
CA ALA A 131 -16.61 -2.45 26.58
C ALA A 131 -16.69 -1.15 25.77
N SER A 132 -15.62 -0.34 25.76
CA SER A 132 -15.66 1.05 25.27
C SER A 132 -14.44 1.44 24.44
N VAL A 133 -13.71 0.46 23.90
CA VAL A 133 -12.58 0.71 22.99
C VAL A 133 -13.09 1.44 21.76
N GLN A 134 -12.52 2.62 21.50
CA GLN A 134 -12.78 3.46 20.33
C GLN A 134 -11.57 3.42 19.38
N ASN A 135 -10.36 3.42 19.92
CA ASN A 135 -9.13 3.39 19.15
C ASN A 135 -8.35 2.14 19.54
N LEU A 136 -8.10 1.28 18.56
CA LEU A 136 -7.35 0.05 18.74
C LEU A 136 -6.11 0.08 17.85
N HIS A 137 -4.95 -0.16 18.43
CA HIS A 137 -3.73 -0.49 17.71
C HIS A 137 -3.32 -1.91 18.08
N VAL A 138 -3.07 -2.74 17.07
CA VAL A 138 -2.56 -4.10 17.21
C VAL A 138 -1.24 -4.17 16.47
N GLN A 139 -0.17 -4.36 17.24
CA GLN A 139 1.19 -4.54 16.79
C GLN A 139 1.54 -6.01 16.96
N THR A 140 1.76 -6.72 15.85
CA THR A 140 1.95 -8.18 15.89
C THR A 140 3.39 -8.63 15.78
N GLY A 141 4.29 -7.72 15.41
CA GLY A 141 5.61 -8.05 14.91
C GLY A 141 5.53 -8.89 13.63
N TYR A 142 6.67 -9.45 13.22
CA TYR A 142 6.86 -10.26 12.00
C TYR A 142 6.15 -11.63 12.01
N ARG A 143 5.22 -11.87 12.95
CA ARG A 143 4.57 -13.17 13.08
C ARG A 143 3.48 -13.35 12.03
N GLU A 144 3.61 -14.44 11.28
CA GLU A 144 2.67 -14.84 10.24
C GLU A 144 1.37 -15.53 10.79
N HIS A 145 0.90 -15.15 11.99
CA HIS A 145 -0.26 -15.81 12.62
C HIS A 145 -1.29 -14.83 13.23
N TRP A 146 -1.94 -14.05 12.38
CA TRP A 146 -3.09 -13.20 12.70
C TRP A 146 -4.37 -14.05 12.86
N ASN A 147 -4.80 -14.20 14.12
CA ASN A 147 -6.03 -14.93 14.44
C ASN A 147 -7.08 -14.01 15.06
N ASP A 148 -8.02 -13.54 14.24
CA ASP A 148 -9.06 -12.58 14.62
C ASP A 148 -10.47 -13.18 14.64
N VAL A 149 -10.58 -14.52 14.72
CA VAL A 149 -11.88 -15.22 14.63
C VAL A 149 -12.88 -14.78 15.71
N ASN A 150 -12.37 -14.35 16.87
CA ASN A 150 -13.14 -13.87 18.01
C ASN A 150 -13.00 -12.36 18.24
N PHE A 151 -12.61 -11.60 17.21
CA PHE A 151 -12.45 -10.16 17.31
C PHE A 151 -13.69 -9.48 17.92
N PRO A 152 -13.56 -8.59 18.93
CA PRO A 152 -14.71 -8.00 19.64
C PRO A 152 -15.55 -7.02 18.80
N LEU A 153 -16.55 -7.54 18.08
CA LEU A 153 -17.41 -6.73 17.21
C LEU A 153 -18.39 -5.80 17.94
N ASN A 154 -18.47 -5.87 19.27
CA ASN A 154 -19.28 -4.98 20.09
C ASN A 154 -18.57 -3.67 20.45
N TRP A 155 -17.27 -3.53 20.16
CA TRP A 155 -16.54 -2.30 20.41
C TRP A 155 -16.98 -1.18 19.46
N PRO A 156 -17.21 0.05 19.96
CA PRO A 156 -17.55 1.20 19.13
C PRO A 156 -16.29 1.80 18.48
N LEU A 157 -15.56 0.99 17.70
CA LEU A 157 -14.31 1.41 17.07
C LEU A 157 -14.53 2.56 16.08
N GLU A 158 -13.74 3.61 16.27
CA GLU A 158 -13.59 4.77 15.40
C GLU A 158 -12.30 4.65 14.57
N LEU A 159 -11.25 4.05 15.15
CA LEU A 159 -9.94 3.82 14.56
C LEU A 159 -9.44 2.40 14.84
N LEU A 160 -8.89 1.76 13.81
CA LEU A 160 -8.15 0.50 13.88
C LEU A 160 -6.82 0.65 13.16
N VAL A 161 -5.72 0.46 13.89
CA VAL A 161 -4.35 0.38 13.36
C VAL A 161 -3.88 -1.06 13.49
N ILE A 162 -3.42 -1.65 12.38
CA ILE A 162 -2.72 -2.94 12.36
C ILE A 162 -1.30 -2.65 11.88
N SER A 163 -0.30 -2.99 12.69
CA SER A 163 1.10 -2.80 12.33
C SER A 163 1.89 -4.09 12.28
N ASP A 164 2.92 -4.09 11.44
CA ASP A 164 3.98 -5.11 11.32
C ASP A 164 3.50 -6.50 10.88
N ALA A 165 2.20 -6.66 10.64
CA ALA A 165 1.62 -7.91 10.17
C ALA A 165 2.15 -8.27 8.78
N CYS A 166 2.78 -9.45 8.68
CA CYS A 166 3.46 -9.93 7.48
C CYS A 166 2.86 -11.24 6.97
N GLY A 167 2.49 -11.32 5.68
CA GLY A 167 1.95 -12.55 5.07
C GLY A 167 0.50 -12.90 5.48
N GLU A 168 -0.14 -12.07 6.28
CA GLU A 168 -1.31 -12.46 7.05
C GLU A 168 -2.64 -12.41 6.33
N VAL A 169 -3.48 -13.42 6.57
CA VAL A 169 -4.88 -13.35 6.14
C VAL A 169 -5.69 -12.63 7.22
N VAL A 170 -6.08 -11.40 6.92
CA VAL A 170 -6.95 -10.60 7.79
C VAL A 170 -8.41 -11.02 7.56
N TRP A 171 -9.00 -11.73 8.52
CA TRP A 171 -10.42 -12.11 8.50
C TRP A 171 -11.30 -11.16 9.28
N THR A 172 -10.72 -10.08 9.82
CA THR A 172 -11.31 -9.26 10.87
C THR A 172 -12.62 -8.72 10.32
N PRO A 173 -13.78 -9.14 10.85
CA PRO A 173 -15.05 -8.73 10.26
C PRO A 173 -15.24 -7.21 10.32
N ALA A 174 -14.54 -6.53 11.23
CA ALA A 174 -14.52 -5.07 11.30
C ALA A 174 -13.84 -4.42 10.07
N VAL A 175 -12.81 -5.05 9.50
CA VAL A 175 -12.14 -4.63 8.25
C VAL A 175 -12.92 -5.15 7.04
N ALA A 176 -13.17 -6.46 6.99
CA ALA A 176 -13.76 -7.15 5.85
C ALA A 176 -15.16 -6.61 5.49
N GLU A 177 -15.95 -6.24 6.50
CA GLU A 177 -17.29 -5.66 6.30
C GLU A 177 -17.29 -4.11 6.35
N GLY A 178 -16.11 -3.50 6.53
CA GLY A 178 -15.94 -2.05 6.60
C GLY A 178 -16.69 -1.39 7.75
N ARG A 179 -16.62 -1.95 8.97
CA ARG A 179 -17.33 -1.44 10.15
C ARG A 179 -16.60 -0.31 10.86
N VAL A 180 -15.29 -0.18 10.66
CA VAL A 180 -14.47 0.88 11.30
C VAL A 180 -14.35 2.08 10.36
N PRO A 181 -14.68 3.31 10.82
CA PRO A 181 -14.59 4.52 10.01
C PRO A 181 -13.19 4.82 9.47
N HIS A 182 -12.15 4.54 10.24
CA HIS A 182 -10.76 4.79 9.91
C HIS A 182 -9.91 3.54 10.15
N VAL A 183 -9.28 3.04 9.09
CA VAL A 183 -8.36 1.90 9.15
C VAL A 183 -6.97 2.36 8.72
N VAL A 184 -5.95 1.92 9.44
CA VAL A 184 -4.53 2.11 9.11
C VAL A 184 -3.85 0.75 9.07
N PHE A 185 -3.10 0.52 8.00
CA PHE A 185 -2.11 -0.54 7.90
C PHE A 185 -0.74 0.11 7.89
N TYR A 186 0.12 -0.21 8.86
CA TYR A 186 1.42 0.44 9.07
C TYR A 186 2.53 -0.62 9.04
N LEU A 187 3.53 -0.47 8.18
CA LEU A 187 4.63 -1.43 8.01
C LEU A 187 4.17 -2.88 7.75
N THR A 188 3.00 -3.07 7.14
CA THR A 188 2.45 -4.41 6.91
C THR A 188 2.90 -4.96 5.56
N SER A 189 3.54 -6.12 5.49
CA SER A 189 3.93 -6.73 4.21
C SER A 189 3.05 -7.93 3.85
N GLY A 190 2.79 -8.15 2.57
CA GLY A 190 2.21 -9.41 2.12
C GLY A 190 0.79 -9.70 2.64
N LEU A 191 0.07 -8.71 3.18
CA LEU A 191 -1.29 -8.91 3.71
C LEU A 191 -2.23 -9.50 2.67
N ARG A 192 -3.08 -10.40 3.13
CA ARG A 192 -4.13 -11.09 2.38
C ARG A 192 -5.46 -10.82 3.06
N PHE A 193 -6.53 -10.84 2.29
CA PHE A 193 -7.89 -10.63 2.78
C PHE A 193 -8.75 -11.76 2.26
N ASP A 194 -9.49 -12.42 3.14
CA ASP A 194 -10.36 -13.52 2.74
C ASP A 194 -11.48 -13.02 1.84
N ASP A 195 -11.48 -13.47 0.59
CA ASP A 195 -12.55 -13.26 -0.38
C ASP A 195 -13.41 -14.53 -0.56
N GLY A 196 -13.18 -15.56 0.26
CA GLY A 196 -13.73 -16.89 0.12
C GLY A 196 -13.12 -17.69 -1.03
N TRP A 197 -11.96 -17.28 -1.58
CA TRP A 197 -11.16 -18.06 -2.50
C TRP A 197 -9.92 -18.63 -1.82
N ASP A 198 -9.69 -19.93 -2.04
CA ASP A 198 -8.42 -20.58 -1.73
C ASP A 198 -7.31 -19.88 -2.53
N ALA A 199 -6.49 -19.07 -1.83
CA ALA A 199 -5.46 -18.20 -2.39
C ALA A 199 -4.23 -18.96 -2.92
N GLU A 200 -4.15 -20.28 -2.70
CA GLU A 200 -2.95 -21.09 -2.97
C GLU A 200 -2.62 -21.30 -4.46
N ASP A 201 -3.50 -20.94 -5.40
CA ASP A 201 -3.44 -21.51 -6.77
C ASP A 201 -3.38 -20.51 -7.94
N LYS A 202 -3.08 -19.22 -7.75
CA LYS A 202 -3.09 -18.26 -8.89
C LYS A 202 -1.89 -17.32 -8.93
N GLU A 203 -0.86 -17.74 -9.67
CA GLU A 203 0.17 -16.84 -10.22
C GLU A 203 -0.42 -15.90 -11.29
N GLY A 204 0.07 -14.66 -11.33
CA GLY A 204 -0.12 -13.69 -12.42
C GLY A 204 -1.42 -12.87 -12.40
N ASP A 205 -1.61 -11.98 -13.39
CA ASP A 205 -2.72 -11.02 -13.56
C ASP A 205 -4.16 -11.61 -13.49
N GLU A 206 -4.30 -12.93 -13.41
CA GLU A 206 -5.60 -13.62 -13.41
C GLU A 206 -6.47 -13.32 -12.19
N TRP A 207 -5.91 -12.84 -11.09
CA TRP A 207 -6.67 -12.46 -9.89
C TRP A 207 -7.35 -11.09 -10.02
N LEU A 208 -6.82 -10.19 -10.86
CA LEU A 208 -7.41 -8.87 -11.15
C LEU A 208 -8.68 -8.96 -12.00
N VAL A 209 -8.87 -10.07 -12.72
CA VAL A 209 -10.03 -10.32 -13.58
C VAL A 209 -10.92 -11.37 -12.94
N ASN A 210 -12.17 -10.98 -12.64
CA ASN A 210 -13.16 -11.94 -12.19
C ASN A 210 -13.41 -12.97 -13.31
N LYS A 211 -12.89 -14.20 -13.14
CA LYS A 211 -12.96 -15.29 -14.14
C LYS A 211 -14.38 -15.58 -14.63
N LYS A 212 -15.41 -15.35 -13.82
CA LYS A 212 -16.83 -15.56 -14.20
C LYS A 212 -17.38 -14.46 -15.10
N SER A 213 -16.93 -13.23 -14.91
CA SER A 213 -17.46 -12.06 -15.64
C SER A 213 -16.53 -11.57 -16.75
N GLY A 214 -15.25 -11.97 -16.73
CA GLY A 214 -14.20 -11.43 -17.60
C GLY A 214 -13.96 -9.94 -17.40
N LYS A 215 -14.45 -9.36 -16.29
CA LYS A 215 -14.31 -7.94 -15.95
C LYS A 215 -13.38 -7.78 -14.76
N PRO A 216 -12.72 -6.62 -14.65
CA PRO A 216 -11.95 -6.30 -13.45
C PRO A 216 -12.82 -6.37 -12.19
N PHE A 217 -12.24 -6.89 -11.10
CA PHE A 217 -12.97 -7.22 -9.87
C PHE A 217 -13.73 -6.02 -9.28
N TRP A 218 -13.11 -4.85 -9.32
CA TRP A 218 -13.67 -3.57 -8.84
C TRP A 218 -14.93 -3.08 -9.59
N ARG A 219 -15.33 -3.73 -10.70
CA ARG A 219 -16.57 -3.38 -11.43
C ARG A 219 -17.81 -4.14 -10.96
N SER A 220 -17.67 -5.13 -10.09
CA SER A 220 -18.84 -5.80 -9.51
C SER A 220 -19.34 -4.99 -8.32
N SER A 221 -20.36 -4.17 -8.55
CA SER A 221 -21.06 -3.46 -7.49
C SER A 221 -21.53 -4.46 -6.43
N SER A 222 -20.96 -4.40 -5.23
CA SER A 222 -21.52 -5.08 -4.07
C SER A 222 -22.95 -4.57 -3.91
N GLY A 223 -23.91 -5.48 -3.91
CA GLY A 223 -25.31 -5.13 -3.68
C GLY A 223 -25.46 -4.49 -2.30
N GLY A 224 -25.62 -3.17 -2.24
CA GLY A 224 -26.22 -2.43 -1.13
C GLY A 224 -25.49 -2.42 0.23
N VAL A 225 -24.35 -3.10 0.40
CA VAL A 225 -23.59 -3.03 1.66
C VAL A 225 -22.80 -1.74 1.68
N GLN A 226 -23.20 -0.81 2.55
CA GLN A 226 -22.50 0.44 2.78
C GLN A 226 -21.40 0.20 3.81
N SER A 227 -20.15 0.40 3.41
CA SER A 227 -19.02 0.46 4.35
C SER A 227 -19.08 1.74 5.18
N ALA A 228 -18.88 1.61 6.49
CA ALA A 228 -18.62 2.71 7.42
C ALA A 228 -17.21 3.27 7.24
N THR A 229 -16.26 2.49 6.72
CA THR A 229 -14.91 2.96 6.41
C THR A 229 -14.95 4.13 5.41
N LYS A 230 -14.31 5.23 5.79
CA LYS A 230 -14.19 6.47 5.01
C LYS A 230 -12.73 6.88 4.82
N LYS A 231 -11.88 6.58 5.79
CA LYS A 231 -10.44 6.88 5.74
C LYS A 231 -9.67 5.56 5.77
N LEU A 232 -8.78 5.39 4.79
CA LEU A 232 -7.83 4.30 4.72
C LEU A 232 -6.43 4.89 4.58
N GLU A 233 -5.51 4.43 5.42
CA GLU A 233 -4.10 4.75 5.31
C GLU A 233 -3.32 3.44 5.23
N ILE A 234 -2.41 3.35 4.26
CA ILE A 234 -1.51 2.22 4.10
C ILE A 234 -0.12 2.83 3.95
N ILE A 235 0.74 2.49 4.90
CA ILE A 235 1.94 3.26 5.20
C ILE A 235 3.11 2.30 5.22
N GLU A 236 4.03 2.54 4.29
CA GLU A 236 5.14 1.64 3.96
C GLU A 236 4.68 0.26 3.52
N ASN A 237 5.66 -0.60 3.21
CA ASN A 237 5.56 -2.02 2.86
C ASN A 237 4.31 -2.42 2.07
N ASP A 238 4.47 -2.73 0.79
CA ASP A 238 3.39 -3.29 -0.04
C ASP A 238 2.10 -2.44 -0.01
N ALA A 239 2.20 -1.11 0.15
CA ALA A 239 1.03 -0.26 0.37
C ALA A 239 0.03 -0.32 -0.81
N ILE A 240 0.54 -0.29 -2.04
CA ILE A 240 -0.27 -0.44 -3.26
C ILE A 240 -0.80 -1.87 -3.36
N GLU A 241 0.01 -2.87 -3.05
CA GLU A 241 -0.44 -4.27 -3.11
C GLU A 241 -1.56 -4.55 -2.13
N THR A 242 -1.40 -4.10 -0.88
CA THR A 242 -2.40 -4.19 0.19
C THR A 242 -3.69 -3.49 -0.23
N LEU A 243 -3.61 -2.30 -0.83
CA LEU A 243 -4.80 -1.61 -1.37
C LEU A 243 -5.51 -2.46 -2.42
N VAL A 244 -4.77 -3.02 -3.38
CA VAL A 244 -5.37 -3.79 -4.48
C VAL A 244 -5.95 -5.12 -3.99
N ARG A 245 -5.25 -5.83 -3.10
CA ARG A 245 -5.74 -7.06 -2.46
C ARG A 245 -7.02 -6.79 -1.67
N LEU A 246 -7.07 -5.70 -0.89
CA LEU A 246 -8.27 -5.26 -0.20
C LEU A 246 -9.39 -4.88 -1.17
N ALA A 247 -9.08 -4.20 -2.28
CA ALA A 247 -10.06 -3.82 -3.29
C ALA A 247 -10.66 -5.01 -4.03
N VAL A 248 -9.88 -6.09 -4.22
CA VAL A 248 -10.33 -7.33 -4.81
C VAL A 248 -11.20 -8.12 -3.83
N ALA A 249 -10.73 -8.32 -2.60
CA ALA A 249 -11.48 -9.09 -1.60
C ALA A 249 -12.75 -8.36 -1.13
N HIS A 250 -12.63 -7.07 -0.87
CA HIS A 250 -13.66 -6.25 -0.23
C HIS A 250 -13.87 -4.92 -0.98
N PRO A 251 -14.35 -4.95 -2.24
CA PRO A 251 -14.50 -3.74 -3.07
C PRO A 251 -15.42 -2.69 -2.44
N HIS A 252 -16.38 -3.10 -1.61
CA HIS A 252 -17.29 -2.19 -0.92
C HIS A 252 -16.61 -1.32 0.14
N VAL A 253 -15.50 -1.79 0.72
CA VAL A 253 -14.66 -1.04 1.66
C VAL A 253 -13.91 0.05 0.91
N VAL A 254 -13.21 -0.32 -0.17
CA VAL A 254 -12.35 0.59 -0.94
C VAL A 254 -13.14 1.59 -1.79
N MET A 255 -14.22 1.16 -2.46
CA MET A 255 -15.01 2.03 -3.33
C MET A 255 -15.82 3.10 -2.57
N GLY A 256 -15.99 2.90 -1.25
CA GLY A 256 -16.68 3.80 -0.34
C GLY A 256 -15.80 4.85 0.34
N LEU A 257 -14.49 4.86 0.07
CA LEU A 257 -13.52 5.74 0.70
C LEU A 257 -13.73 7.21 0.32
N GLU A 258 -13.55 8.09 1.30
CA GLU A 258 -13.50 9.54 1.15
C GLU A 258 -12.08 10.10 1.29
N SER A 259 -11.20 9.38 1.96
CA SER A 259 -9.79 9.72 2.15
C SER A 259 -8.92 8.48 1.99
N LEU A 260 -7.82 8.63 1.24
CA LEU A 260 -6.83 7.58 1.02
C LEU A 260 -5.44 8.17 1.20
N THR A 261 -4.64 7.57 2.08
CA THR A 261 -3.21 7.81 2.20
C THR A 261 -2.48 6.56 1.74
N LEU A 262 -1.55 6.72 0.80
CA LEU A 262 -0.60 5.69 0.41
C LEU A 262 0.80 6.25 0.56
N ARG A 263 1.66 5.54 1.29
CA ARG A 263 3.07 5.85 1.41
C ARG A 263 3.87 4.60 1.06
N THR A 264 4.73 4.71 0.06
CA THR A 264 5.48 3.61 -0.56
C THR A 264 6.94 4.02 -0.69
N LEU A 265 7.65 4.18 0.43
CA LEU A 265 9.04 4.63 0.37
C LEU A 265 10.03 3.46 0.27
N ASP A 266 9.68 2.29 0.79
CA ASP A 266 10.62 1.16 0.91
C ASP A 266 10.87 0.36 -0.38
N GLY A 267 10.37 0.80 -1.54
CA GLY A 267 10.59 0.10 -2.82
C GLY A 267 10.03 -1.33 -2.93
N CYS A 268 9.53 -1.92 -1.84
CA CYS A 268 8.92 -3.26 -1.81
C CYS A 268 7.57 -3.33 -2.52
N ASP A 269 6.99 -2.19 -2.88
CA ASP A 269 5.72 -2.11 -3.58
C ASP A 269 5.77 -2.67 -5.01
N MET A 270 4.74 -3.45 -5.37
CA MET A 270 4.41 -3.86 -6.74
C MET A 270 5.24 -4.99 -7.35
N MET A 271 5.96 -5.77 -6.56
CA MET A 271 6.65 -6.98 -7.05
C MET A 271 5.71 -7.95 -7.79
N ALA A 272 4.43 -7.98 -7.41
CA ALA A 272 3.44 -8.90 -7.98
C ALA A 272 2.34 -8.21 -8.83
N LEU A 273 2.41 -6.89 -9.04
CA LEU A 273 1.34 -6.10 -9.66
C LEU A 273 1.76 -5.41 -10.95
N PRO A 274 0.84 -5.21 -11.92
CA PRO A 274 1.11 -4.35 -13.06
C PRO A 274 1.37 -2.90 -12.64
N ASP A 275 2.41 -2.29 -13.18
CA ASP A 275 2.82 -0.89 -12.99
C ASP A 275 1.68 0.13 -13.12
N ASP A 276 0.69 -0.15 -13.97
CA ASP A 276 -0.43 0.76 -14.25
C ASP A 276 -1.68 0.49 -13.38
N ILE A 277 -1.60 -0.40 -12.39
CA ILE A 277 -2.76 -0.82 -11.59
C ILE A 277 -3.38 0.35 -10.83
N LEU A 278 -2.57 1.21 -10.24
CA LEU A 278 -3.06 2.37 -9.50
C LEU A 278 -3.78 3.36 -10.44
N THR A 279 -3.21 3.61 -11.62
CA THR A 279 -3.84 4.41 -12.70
C THR A 279 -5.15 3.79 -13.19
N LYS A 280 -5.27 2.46 -13.20
CA LYS A 280 -6.54 1.79 -13.52
C LYS A 280 -7.56 1.87 -12.39
N MET A 281 -7.12 1.88 -11.13
CA MET A 281 -7.99 1.82 -9.95
C MET A 281 -8.51 3.19 -9.54
N LEU A 282 -7.66 4.22 -9.49
CA LEU A 282 -8.02 5.56 -9.00
C LEU A 282 -9.30 6.13 -9.64
N PRO A 283 -9.54 6.08 -10.97
CA PRO A 283 -10.77 6.60 -11.58
C PRO A 283 -12.07 5.99 -11.05
N HIS A 284 -11.98 4.83 -10.39
CA HIS A 284 -13.12 4.12 -9.81
C HIS A 284 -13.46 4.56 -8.38
N LEU A 285 -12.57 5.27 -7.69
CA LEU A 285 -12.77 5.80 -6.33
C LEU A 285 -13.61 7.10 -6.36
N THR A 286 -14.83 6.99 -6.88
CA THR A 286 -15.72 8.14 -7.17
C THR A 286 -16.22 8.91 -5.94
N ASN A 287 -15.97 8.40 -4.73
CA ASN A 287 -16.27 9.08 -3.46
C ASN A 287 -15.04 9.79 -2.85
N LEU A 288 -13.85 9.55 -3.39
CA LEU A 288 -12.57 10.02 -2.83
C LEU A 288 -12.44 11.55 -2.91
N LYS A 289 -12.35 12.21 -1.76
CA LYS A 289 -12.20 13.66 -1.64
C LYS A 289 -10.77 14.06 -1.31
N SER A 290 -10.06 13.24 -0.55
CA SER A 290 -8.67 13.47 -0.18
C SER A 290 -7.79 12.32 -0.65
N LEU A 291 -6.66 12.65 -1.26
CA LEU A 291 -5.63 11.69 -1.63
C LEU A 291 -4.27 12.23 -1.18
N LYS A 292 -3.59 11.48 -0.31
CA LYS A 292 -2.17 11.66 0.01
C LYS A 292 -1.40 10.50 -0.62
N LEU A 293 -0.41 10.82 -1.45
CA LEU A 293 0.43 9.84 -2.13
C LEU A 293 1.88 10.24 -1.97
N SER A 294 2.64 9.44 -1.21
CA SER A 294 4.09 9.58 -1.04
C SER A 294 4.77 8.37 -1.65
N VAL A 295 5.66 8.59 -2.63
CA VAL A 295 6.36 7.52 -3.34
C VAL A 295 7.86 7.82 -3.34
N ALA A 296 8.72 6.91 -2.87
CA ALA A 296 10.17 7.12 -2.94
C ALA A 296 10.71 6.66 -4.30
N HIS A 297 10.30 5.46 -4.71
CA HIS A 297 10.75 4.86 -5.96
C HIS A 297 9.67 5.01 -7.03
N TYR A 298 10.14 5.09 -8.29
CA TYR A 298 9.24 4.85 -9.39
C TYR A 298 8.63 3.46 -9.22
N ILE A 299 7.31 3.40 -9.37
CA ILE A 299 6.40 2.24 -9.52
C ILE A 299 6.85 1.21 -10.61
N LEU A 300 8.11 1.22 -11.06
CA LEU A 300 8.52 0.68 -12.37
C LEU A 300 9.76 -0.21 -12.42
N PHE A 301 10.43 -0.47 -11.30
CA PHE A 301 11.44 -1.52 -11.34
C PHE A 301 10.71 -2.80 -10.98
N PRO A 302 10.44 -3.73 -11.93
CA PRO A 302 10.07 -5.06 -11.51
C PRO A 302 11.23 -5.58 -10.67
N SER A 303 10.96 -5.83 -9.39
CA SER A 303 11.91 -6.51 -8.55
C SER A 303 12.34 -7.80 -9.25
N ARG A 304 13.65 -7.94 -9.40
CA ARG A 304 14.26 -9.17 -9.91
C ARG A 304 13.68 -10.31 -9.06
N ARG A 305 13.15 -11.36 -9.69
CA ARG A 305 12.85 -12.59 -8.94
C ARG A 305 14.18 -13.16 -8.48
N ASP A 306 14.57 -12.84 -7.25
CA ASP A 306 15.79 -13.35 -6.65
C ASP A 306 15.71 -14.88 -6.60
N GLY A 307 16.62 -15.55 -7.32
CA GLY A 307 16.72 -17.01 -7.28
C GLY A 307 17.25 -17.70 -8.53
N GLU A 308 17.25 -17.05 -9.71
CA GLU A 308 17.92 -17.59 -10.90
C GLU A 308 19.30 -16.94 -11.08
N ALA A 309 20.35 -17.75 -11.01
CA ALA A 309 21.70 -17.34 -11.36
C ALA A 309 21.72 -16.89 -12.82
N VAL A 310 21.78 -15.58 -13.02
CA VAL A 310 21.80 -14.93 -14.34
C VAL A 310 23.17 -15.19 -14.98
N ASP A 311 23.18 -15.82 -16.15
CA ASP A 311 24.39 -16.07 -16.94
C ASP A 311 24.95 -14.72 -17.44
N GLU A 312 26.27 -14.55 -17.56
CA GLU A 312 26.89 -13.25 -17.90
C GLU A 312 26.40 -12.67 -19.25
N GLU A 313 25.86 -13.49 -20.15
CA GLU A 313 25.25 -13.05 -21.42
C GLU A 313 23.88 -12.35 -21.22
N GLU A 314 23.17 -12.59 -20.12
CA GLU A 314 21.85 -12.01 -19.82
C GLU A 314 21.98 -10.59 -19.22
N ILE A 315 23.16 -10.23 -18.69
CA ILE A 315 23.48 -8.86 -18.23
C ILE A 315 23.48 -7.85 -19.40
N ILE A 316 23.82 -8.27 -20.62
CA ILE A 316 23.80 -7.39 -21.80
C ILE A 316 22.36 -7.10 -22.28
N ASP A 317 21.41 -8.00 -21.99
CA ASP A 317 19.99 -7.71 -22.20
C ASP A 317 19.42 -6.82 -21.08
N LEU A 318 20.02 -6.78 -19.89
CA LEU A 318 19.60 -5.89 -18.80
C LEU A 318 19.77 -4.40 -19.14
N GLU A 319 20.91 -3.96 -19.71
CA GLU A 319 21.06 -2.56 -20.14
C GLU A 319 20.04 -2.18 -21.24
N ALA A 320 19.67 -3.15 -22.08
CA ALA A 320 18.65 -2.96 -23.11
C ALA A 320 17.22 -2.98 -22.54
N GLU A 321 16.99 -3.73 -21.45
CA GLU A 321 15.74 -3.75 -20.70
C GLU A 321 15.59 -2.49 -19.85
N GLU A 322 16.64 -2.01 -19.19
CA GLU A 322 16.79 -0.71 -18.51
C GLU A 322 16.51 0.46 -19.45
N ALA A 323 17.07 0.43 -20.67
CA ALA A 323 16.70 1.38 -21.71
C ALA A 323 15.20 1.27 -22.11
N ARG A 324 14.60 0.09 -21.99
CA ARG A 324 13.16 -0.16 -22.23
C ARG A 324 12.28 0.31 -21.07
N TRP A 325 12.77 0.23 -19.82
CA TRP A 325 12.16 0.75 -18.59
C TRP A 325 12.12 2.28 -18.62
N HIS A 326 13.20 2.92 -19.08
CA HIS A 326 13.24 4.36 -19.35
C HIS A 326 12.35 4.81 -20.52
N GLU A 327 12.06 3.92 -21.48
CA GLU A 327 11.10 4.17 -22.57
C GLU A 327 9.65 3.82 -22.22
N ALA A 328 9.39 3.10 -21.13
CA ALA A 328 8.05 2.77 -20.68
C ALA A 328 7.35 4.04 -20.17
N GLU A 329 6.60 4.70 -21.05
CA GLU A 329 5.78 5.91 -20.83
C GLU A 329 4.72 5.78 -19.70
N ALA A 330 4.67 4.66 -18.98
CA ALA A 330 3.61 4.26 -18.04
C ALA A 330 3.45 5.13 -16.76
N PRO A 331 4.49 5.65 -16.10
CA PRO A 331 4.34 6.25 -14.76
C PRO A 331 3.79 7.70 -14.84
N LEU A 332 3.84 8.30 -16.03
CA LEU A 332 3.56 9.73 -16.21
C LEU A 332 2.08 10.07 -16.20
N SER A 333 1.20 9.06 -16.20
CA SER A 333 -0.24 9.25 -16.39
C SER A 333 -1.06 9.22 -15.11
N ILE A 334 -0.46 9.07 -13.91
CA ILE A 334 -1.25 9.03 -12.67
C ILE A 334 -2.11 10.29 -12.49
N HIS A 335 -1.60 11.46 -12.89
CA HIS A 335 -2.37 12.70 -12.90
C HIS A 335 -3.62 12.62 -13.78
N GLN A 336 -3.59 11.85 -14.88
CA GLN A 336 -4.73 11.61 -15.76
C GLN A 336 -5.78 10.69 -15.14
N ALA A 337 -5.38 9.89 -14.15
CA ALA A 337 -6.21 8.94 -13.43
C ALA A 337 -6.85 9.50 -12.15
N LEU A 338 -6.44 10.69 -11.72
CA LEU A 338 -6.96 11.31 -10.51
C LEU A 338 -8.50 11.49 -10.59
N PRO A 339 -9.24 11.09 -9.54
CA PRO A 339 -10.69 11.26 -9.52
C PRO A 339 -11.10 12.73 -9.65
N PRO A 340 -12.08 13.07 -10.52
CA PRO A 340 -12.50 14.46 -10.72
C PRO A 340 -13.17 15.10 -9.49
N ASN A 341 -13.52 14.28 -8.49
CA ASN A 341 -14.15 14.69 -7.24
C ASN A 341 -13.17 15.02 -6.11
N LEU A 342 -11.85 14.93 -6.34
CA LEU A 342 -10.85 15.33 -5.35
C LEU A 342 -11.00 16.80 -4.95
N GLU A 343 -10.99 17.02 -3.65
CA GLU A 343 -11.00 18.31 -2.97
C GLU A 343 -9.60 18.62 -2.43
N GLU A 344 -8.83 17.61 -2.04
CA GLU A 344 -7.50 17.74 -1.44
C GLU A 344 -6.54 16.73 -2.09
N LEU A 345 -5.34 17.19 -2.44
CA LEU A 345 -4.28 16.36 -3.01
C LEU A 345 -2.95 16.70 -2.32
N GLU A 346 -2.32 15.71 -1.73
CA GLU A 346 -0.94 15.78 -1.27
C GLU A 346 -0.12 14.77 -2.09
N PHE A 347 0.94 15.25 -2.74
CA PHE A 347 1.81 14.40 -3.53
C PHE A 347 3.26 14.64 -3.15
N GLN A 348 3.94 13.60 -2.69
CA GLN A 348 5.38 13.57 -2.44
C GLN A 348 6.01 12.53 -3.36
N GLY A 349 7.13 12.88 -4.00
CA GLY A 349 7.77 11.99 -4.96
C GLY A 349 9.27 12.24 -5.10
N PRO A 350 9.98 11.43 -5.89
CA PRO A 350 11.39 11.61 -6.13
C PRO A 350 11.69 12.81 -7.02
N VAL A 351 12.88 13.40 -6.84
CA VAL A 351 13.34 14.51 -7.70
C VAL A 351 13.44 14.13 -9.18
N SER A 352 13.59 12.85 -9.48
CA SER A 352 13.60 12.28 -10.84
C SER A 352 12.31 12.54 -11.63
N LEU A 353 11.19 12.88 -10.97
CA LEU A 353 9.94 13.29 -11.62
C LEU A 353 9.99 14.69 -12.27
N THR A 354 11.01 15.49 -11.96
CA THR A 354 11.14 16.89 -12.39
C THR A 354 10.95 17.11 -13.91
N PRO A 355 11.55 16.31 -14.82
CA PRO A 355 11.40 16.51 -16.26
C PRO A 355 9.96 16.37 -16.76
N PHE A 356 9.10 15.68 -16.01
CA PHE A 356 7.76 15.30 -16.43
C PHE A 356 6.65 16.21 -15.87
N LEU A 357 6.98 17.12 -14.95
CA LEU A 357 6.01 18.08 -14.40
C LEU A 357 5.39 19.00 -15.45
N GLY A 358 5.95 19.10 -16.67
CA GLY A 358 5.34 19.86 -17.77
C GLY A 358 3.93 19.39 -18.13
N GLU A 359 3.66 18.08 -18.08
CA GLU A 359 2.33 17.52 -18.34
C GLU A 359 1.36 17.83 -17.22
N TRP A 360 1.82 17.68 -15.97
CA TRP A 360 1.09 18.04 -14.78
C TRP A 360 0.67 19.52 -14.82
N VAL A 361 1.62 20.44 -15.03
CA VAL A 361 1.36 21.88 -15.18
C VAL A 361 0.29 22.15 -16.25
N SER A 362 0.37 21.44 -17.39
CA SER A 362 -0.59 21.58 -18.49
C SER A 362 -1.98 21.10 -18.10
N ALA A 363 -2.10 19.97 -17.40
CA ALA A 363 -3.36 19.44 -16.90
C ALA A 363 -3.97 20.36 -15.83
N PHE A 364 -3.20 20.73 -14.81
CA PHE A 364 -3.62 21.59 -13.70
C PHE A 364 -3.97 23.01 -14.12
N LYS A 365 -3.50 23.48 -15.27
CA LYS A 365 -3.93 24.77 -15.84
C LYS A 365 -5.38 24.76 -16.33
N ARG A 366 -5.93 23.60 -16.67
CA ARG A 366 -7.31 23.50 -17.18
C ARG A 366 -8.31 23.54 -16.02
N ALA A 367 -9.30 24.40 -16.10
CA ALA A 367 -10.32 24.56 -15.05
C ALA A 367 -11.27 23.35 -14.92
N ASP A 368 -11.36 22.51 -15.96
CA ASP A 368 -12.15 21.27 -15.96
C ASP A 368 -11.38 20.07 -15.39
N PHE A 369 -10.08 20.20 -15.18
CA PHE A 369 -9.25 19.18 -14.55
C PHE A 369 -9.22 19.40 -13.03
N LEU A 370 -9.72 18.40 -12.29
CA LEU A 370 -9.96 18.45 -10.84
C LEU A 370 -10.75 19.72 -10.44
N PRO A 371 -11.99 19.87 -10.91
CA PRO A 371 -12.77 21.10 -10.75
C PRO A 371 -13.15 21.40 -9.29
N LYS A 372 -13.04 20.43 -8.38
CA LYS A 372 -13.35 20.57 -6.96
C LYS A 372 -12.14 20.78 -6.06
N LEU A 373 -10.93 20.72 -6.62
CA LEU A 373 -9.70 20.83 -5.85
C LEU A 373 -9.64 22.19 -5.16
N ARG A 374 -9.52 22.15 -3.83
CA ARG A 374 -9.44 23.33 -2.95
C ARG A 374 -8.09 23.46 -2.26
N LYS A 375 -7.41 22.34 -1.98
CA LYS A 375 -6.11 22.32 -1.31
C LYS A 375 -5.14 21.42 -2.07
N VAL A 376 -3.88 21.83 -2.12
CA VAL A 376 -2.81 21.03 -2.69
C VAL A 376 -1.52 21.21 -1.88
N ALA A 377 -0.79 20.12 -1.68
CA ALA A 377 0.62 20.12 -1.35
C ALA A 377 1.34 19.26 -2.39
N PHE A 378 2.49 19.71 -2.86
CA PHE A 378 3.26 18.99 -3.87
C PHE A 378 4.73 19.18 -3.57
N VAL A 379 5.45 18.10 -3.32
CA VAL A 379 6.86 18.13 -2.95
C VAL A 379 7.61 17.06 -3.77
N LEU A 380 8.79 17.42 -4.26
CA LEU A 380 9.72 16.49 -4.90
C LEU A 380 11.06 16.62 -4.20
N ASP A 381 11.31 15.73 -3.25
CA ASP A 381 12.45 15.77 -2.33
C ASP A 381 13.01 14.39 -1.98
N HIS A 382 12.40 13.29 -2.45
CA HIS A 382 12.99 11.97 -2.25
C HIS A 382 14.20 11.75 -3.18
N PRO A 383 15.28 11.08 -2.68
CA PRO A 383 16.49 10.77 -3.44
C PRO A 383 16.23 9.94 -4.69
N GLY A 384 15.21 9.07 -4.67
CA GLY A 384 14.73 8.36 -5.86
C GLY A 384 15.87 7.74 -6.65
N GLY A 385 16.59 6.80 -6.04
CA GLY A 385 17.75 6.17 -6.64
C GLY A 385 17.88 4.74 -6.16
N GLU A 386 18.33 3.85 -7.04
CA GLU A 386 18.43 2.39 -6.94
C GLU A 386 19.24 1.83 -5.75
N GLY A 387 19.67 2.67 -4.80
CA GLY A 387 20.52 2.30 -3.66
C GLY A 387 19.78 1.74 -2.44
N GLY A 388 18.46 1.92 -2.34
CA GLY A 388 17.65 1.29 -1.28
C GLY A 388 17.34 -0.19 -1.55
N GLY A 389 17.83 -0.75 -2.66
CA GLY A 389 17.83 -2.20 -2.79
C GLY A 389 18.72 -2.76 -1.70
N PHE A 390 18.15 -3.49 -0.74
CA PHE A 390 18.86 -4.35 0.20
C PHE A 390 19.95 -5.12 -0.57
N VAL A 391 21.17 -4.57 -0.65
CA VAL A 391 22.29 -5.26 -1.29
C VAL A 391 22.67 -6.35 -0.29
N LEU A 392 22.11 -7.54 -0.49
CA LEU A 392 22.38 -8.75 0.30
C LEU A 392 23.80 -9.28 0.02
N GLY A 393 24.81 -8.45 0.23
CA GLY A 393 26.21 -8.80 0.10
C GLY A 393 27.03 -8.10 1.17
N ASP A 394 27.73 -8.89 1.98
CA ASP A 394 28.65 -8.49 3.07
C ASP A 394 29.87 -7.66 2.60
N GLU A 395 29.77 -6.93 1.49
CA GLU A 395 30.82 -6.02 1.07
C GLU A 395 30.63 -4.70 1.82
N GLU A 396 31.49 -4.48 2.82
CA GLU A 396 31.76 -3.21 3.49
C GLU A 396 32.10 -2.13 2.44
N GLU A 397 31.13 -1.68 1.66
CA GLU A 397 31.28 -0.55 0.74
C GLU A 397 30.96 0.72 1.52
N ASP A 398 32.03 1.50 1.70
CA ASP A 398 32.14 2.90 2.09
C ASP A 398 30.81 3.66 2.22
N ASP A 399 30.64 4.42 3.32
CA ASP A 399 29.58 5.38 3.68
C ASP A 399 29.21 6.38 2.54
N ASP A 400 28.80 5.90 1.37
CA ASP A 400 28.43 6.73 0.23
C ASP A 400 27.05 7.30 0.55
N ASP A 401 26.97 8.62 0.62
CA ASP A 401 25.81 9.48 0.92
C ASP A 401 24.66 9.30 -0.11
N GLY A 402 24.31 8.07 -0.49
CA GLY A 402 23.38 7.70 -1.55
C GLY A 402 21.95 8.17 -1.30
N ASP A 403 21.62 8.49 -0.06
CA ASP A 403 20.31 9.02 0.34
C ASP A 403 20.20 10.55 0.20
N VAL A 404 21.31 11.25 -0.06
CA VAL A 404 21.29 12.71 -0.18
C VAL A 404 21.05 13.13 -1.62
N VAL A 405 19.87 13.70 -1.88
CA VAL A 405 19.57 14.36 -3.15
C VAL A 405 20.61 15.46 -3.42
N PRO A 406 21.30 15.46 -4.58
CA PRO A 406 22.19 16.55 -4.94
C PRO A 406 21.46 17.90 -4.91
N GLU A 407 22.01 18.90 -4.20
CA GLU A 407 21.37 20.22 -3.98
C GLU A 407 20.87 20.86 -5.28
N LYS A 408 21.62 20.67 -6.37
CA LYS A 408 21.27 21.14 -7.71
C LYS A 408 19.97 20.53 -8.24
N ASP A 409 19.78 19.24 -8.03
CA ASP A 409 18.61 18.50 -8.51
C ASP A 409 17.40 18.81 -7.64
N LEU A 410 17.59 18.91 -6.32
CA LEU A 410 16.57 19.41 -5.39
C LEU A 410 16.13 20.84 -5.76
N ALA A 411 17.06 21.74 -6.08
CA ALA A 411 16.75 23.10 -6.51
C ALA A 411 15.97 23.12 -7.83
N ALA A 412 16.30 22.24 -8.78
CA ALA A 412 15.58 22.09 -10.03
C ALA A 412 14.15 21.57 -9.80
N ALA A 413 13.99 20.57 -8.92
CA ALA A 413 12.72 20.00 -8.52
C ALA A 413 11.82 21.05 -7.86
N LYS A 414 12.32 21.75 -6.84
CA LYS A 414 11.63 22.87 -6.17
C LYS A 414 11.19 23.95 -7.17
N ALA A 415 12.05 24.32 -8.12
CA ALA A 415 11.70 25.30 -9.15
C ALA A 415 10.61 24.81 -10.13
N ALA A 416 10.55 23.51 -10.42
CA ALA A 416 9.53 22.91 -11.27
C ALA A 416 8.20 22.76 -10.53
N VAL A 417 8.22 22.26 -9.30
CA VAL A 417 7.07 22.20 -8.39
C VAL A 417 6.45 23.58 -8.19
N LYS A 418 7.27 24.61 -7.96
CA LYS A 418 6.78 25.99 -7.82
C LYS A 418 5.95 26.44 -9.03
N LYS A 419 6.35 26.10 -10.26
CA LYS A 419 5.57 26.45 -11.47
C LYS A 419 4.18 25.78 -11.46
N LEU A 420 4.09 24.55 -10.96
CA LEU A 420 2.84 23.83 -10.80
C LEU A 420 1.96 24.49 -9.74
N LEU A 421 2.52 24.78 -8.56
CA LEU A 421 1.82 25.45 -7.47
C LEU A 421 1.35 26.86 -7.87
N ASP A 422 2.16 27.63 -8.61
CA ASP A 422 1.79 28.96 -9.12
C ASP A 422 0.53 28.89 -10.03
N VAL A 423 0.40 27.83 -10.86
CA VAL A 423 -0.79 27.61 -11.70
C VAL A 423 -2.03 27.28 -10.86
N LEU A 424 -1.87 26.50 -9.80
CA LEU A 424 -2.94 26.13 -8.87
C LEU A 424 -3.39 27.32 -8.02
N ALA A 425 -2.46 28.10 -7.49
CA ALA A 425 -2.74 29.35 -6.79
C ALA A 425 -3.50 30.35 -7.69
N ALA A 426 -3.12 30.45 -8.97
CA ALA A 426 -3.84 31.28 -9.95
C ALA A 426 -5.29 30.81 -10.22
N ARG A 427 -5.61 29.54 -9.94
CA ARG A 427 -6.98 28.99 -9.97
C ARG A 427 -7.76 29.23 -8.67
N GLY A 428 -7.12 29.76 -7.63
CA GLY A 428 -7.73 29.93 -6.30
C GLY A 428 -7.67 28.67 -5.43
N VAL A 429 -6.81 27.71 -5.76
CA VAL A 429 -6.51 26.55 -4.90
C VAL A 429 -5.53 27.00 -3.82
N GLU A 430 -5.78 26.60 -2.58
CA GLU A 430 -4.86 26.78 -1.45
C GLU A 430 -3.64 25.88 -1.66
N VAL A 431 -2.46 26.48 -1.74
CA VAL A 431 -1.19 25.77 -1.92
C VAL A 431 -0.43 25.73 -0.60
N ARG A 432 0.13 24.57 -0.27
CA ARG A 432 1.09 24.38 0.82
C ARG A 432 2.44 24.01 0.23
N ASP A 433 3.49 24.54 0.84
CA ASP A 433 4.88 24.30 0.44
C ASP A 433 5.49 23.07 1.11
N GLU A 434 4.80 22.49 2.10
CA GLU A 434 5.24 21.37 2.94
C GLU A 434 4.12 20.33 3.05
N ILE A 435 4.53 19.07 3.18
CA ILE A 435 3.68 17.94 3.54
C ILE A 435 4.08 17.55 4.96
N SER A 436 3.14 17.54 5.89
CA SER A 436 3.37 16.96 7.21
C SER A 436 3.05 15.47 7.12
N ASP A 437 3.95 14.65 7.64
CA ASP A 437 3.72 13.24 7.77
C ASP A 437 3.76 12.85 9.23
N PRO A 438 2.60 12.78 9.90
CA PRO A 438 2.62 12.60 11.34
C PRO A 438 3.08 11.17 11.73
N TRP A 439 3.28 10.28 10.75
CA TRP A 439 3.90 8.96 10.93
C TRP A 439 5.42 8.98 10.89
N PHE A 440 6.04 10.09 10.44
CA PHE A 440 7.50 10.21 10.25
C PHE A 440 8.07 11.61 10.56
N ASP A 441 7.28 12.57 11.04
CA ASP A 441 7.78 13.88 11.47
C ASP A 441 8.83 13.71 12.60
N GLU A 442 9.92 14.49 12.58
CA GLU A 442 11.18 14.46 13.39
C GLU A 442 11.08 14.07 14.89
N GLN A 443 9.88 14.05 15.48
CA GLN A 443 9.64 13.53 16.83
C GLN A 443 10.02 12.05 17.00
N TRP A 444 10.17 11.29 15.91
CA TRP A 444 10.60 9.89 15.95
C TRP A 444 12.12 9.75 16.06
N GLU A 445 12.89 10.60 15.38
CA GLU A 445 14.36 10.58 15.41
C GLU A 445 14.90 11.03 16.79
N GLU A 446 14.29 12.05 17.41
CA GLU A 446 14.70 12.51 18.75
C GLU A 446 14.50 11.45 19.86
N LEU A 447 13.55 10.52 19.68
CA LEU A 447 13.29 9.46 20.67
C LEU A 447 14.26 8.29 20.54
N GLU A 448 14.71 7.97 19.32
CA GLU A 448 15.72 6.95 19.07
C GLU A 448 17.10 7.40 19.58
N GLU A 449 17.47 8.68 19.37
CA GLU A 449 18.71 9.26 19.94
C GLU A 449 18.73 9.20 21.49
N ASP A 450 17.60 9.46 22.15
CA ASP A 450 17.49 9.39 23.62
C ASP A 450 17.62 7.93 24.15
N GLU A 451 17.10 6.93 23.44
CA GLU A 451 17.21 5.50 23.82
C GLU A 451 18.64 4.97 23.64
N GLU A 452 19.32 5.34 22.54
CA GLU A 452 20.73 4.99 22.31
C GLU A 452 21.67 5.61 23.36
N GLU A 453 21.45 6.87 23.75
CA GLU A 453 22.23 7.52 24.82
C GLU A 453 22.03 6.81 26.18
N GLU A 454 20.82 6.34 26.51
CA GLU A 454 20.55 5.59 27.74
C GLU A 454 21.24 4.21 27.76
N GLU A 455 21.25 3.49 26.63
CA GLU A 455 21.95 2.20 26.52
C GLU A 455 23.47 2.35 26.64
N GLU A 456 24.07 3.37 26.00
CA GLU A 456 25.49 3.68 26.15
C GLU A 456 25.86 4.02 27.60
N GLU A 457 25.03 4.77 28.32
CA GLU A 457 25.24 5.07 29.74
C GLU A 457 25.12 3.82 30.63
N GLU A 458 24.21 2.89 30.33
CA GLU A 458 24.09 1.61 31.06
C GLU A 458 25.29 0.68 30.81
N GLU A 459 25.82 0.62 29.59
CA GLU A 459 27.03 -0.13 29.27
C GLU A 459 28.27 0.44 29.96
N GLU A 460 28.45 1.77 29.93
CA GLU A 460 29.57 2.41 30.64
C GLU A 460 29.49 2.16 32.15
N ASN A 461 28.30 2.28 32.76
CA ASN A 461 28.11 2.11 34.20
C ASN A 461 28.11 0.63 34.65
N GLY A 462 27.71 -0.30 33.78
CA GLY A 462 27.73 -1.74 34.03
C GLY A 462 29.14 -2.34 34.04
N SER A 463 30.06 -1.75 33.27
CA SER A 463 31.44 -2.24 33.14
C SER A 463 32.32 -2.08 34.39
N ASP A 464 31.96 -1.18 35.32
CA ASP A 464 32.78 -0.85 36.49
C ASP A 464 32.51 -1.74 37.73
N VAL A 465 31.51 -2.62 37.68
CA VAL A 465 31.10 -3.43 38.85
C VAL A 465 31.84 -4.78 38.97
N GLU A 466 32.53 -5.26 37.93
CA GLU A 466 33.17 -6.59 37.94
C GLU A 466 34.63 -6.64 38.45
N MET A 467 35.26 -5.51 38.81
CA MET A 467 36.68 -5.47 39.20
C MET A 467 36.97 -5.49 40.71
N SER A 468 35.97 -5.75 41.56
CA SER A 468 36.17 -5.92 43.01
C SER A 468 35.54 -7.21 43.57
N GLY A 469 36.17 -8.35 43.31
CA GLY A 469 35.84 -9.66 43.89
C GLY A 469 37.06 -10.50 44.20
#